data_AF-A0A3B8JXM5-F1
#
_entry.id   AF-A0A3B8JXM5-F1
#
_cell.length_a   1.000
_cell.length_b   1.000
_cell.length_c   1.000
_cell.angle_alpha   90.00
_cell.angle_beta   90.00
_cell.angle_gamma   90.00
#
_symmetry.space_group_name_H-M   'P 1'
#
loop_
_entity.id
_entity.type
_entity.pdbx_description
1 polymer ?
#
loop_
_entity_poly.entity_id
_entity_poly.type
_entity_poly.pdbx_seq_one_letter_code
_entity_poly.pdbx_strand_id
1 'polypeptide(L)'
;MNFLTYLLHLVGSSAIAYHSASRIRDLKTRPDVLAGFQLAESGSVPFLKTLSERAASEGDTWLAEKLARHASDEERHGQIFAHSLKQLNKQVIDFKSQPKTTEDGKPKERKRSPFFAAYFEGYPQEDLSPQKIDWLVFMASTYILELDASKDFARMANVLPEDESTSRNLKKSMLSVAQDEIGHAAYLREALERRLSADAVQRLVDEWRTRKVNALMAMVTNLIQESEKSPSLVQDGVPEEMPDNIPETAASELAAA
;
A
#
# COMPACT_ATOMS: atom_id res chain seq x y z
N MET A 1 -10.16 19.46 13.50
CA MET A 1 -10.06 18.20 14.28
C MET A 1 -10.00 18.54 15.76
N ASN A 2 -10.56 17.74 16.67
CA ASN A 2 -10.48 18.04 18.10
C ASN A 2 -9.10 17.65 18.70
N PHE A 3 -8.75 18.23 19.85
CA PHE A 3 -7.44 18.06 20.50
C PHE A 3 -7.14 16.61 20.93
N LEU A 4 -8.14 15.87 21.39
CA LEU A 4 -7.97 14.47 21.79
C LEU A 4 -7.67 13.57 20.58
N THR A 5 -8.40 13.75 19.48
CA THR A 5 -8.13 13.05 18.21
C THR A 5 -6.75 13.38 17.67
N TYR A 6 -6.27 14.63 17.85
CA TYR A 6 -4.90 15.00 17.50
C TYR A 6 -3.85 14.24 18.33
N LEU A 7 -4.03 14.14 19.65
CA LEU A 7 -3.14 13.35 20.52
C LEU A 7 -3.16 11.86 20.18
N LEU A 8 -4.34 11.29 19.94
CA LEU A 8 -4.49 9.89 19.53
C LEU A 8 -3.88 9.62 18.16
N HIS A 9 -4.01 10.56 17.22
CA HIS A 9 -3.31 10.50 15.94
C HIS A 9 -1.79 10.47 16.15
N LEU A 10 -1.26 11.34 16.99
CA LEU A 10 0.18 11.41 17.25
C LEU A 10 0.68 10.09 17.86
N VAL A 11 0.02 9.59 18.91
CA VAL A 11 0.39 8.34 19.58
C VAL A 11 0.25 7.14 18.63
N GLY A 12 -0.88 7.03 17.93
CA GLY A 12 -1.15 5.95 16.99
C GLY A 12 -0.16 5.93 15.82
N SER A 13 0.12 7.09 15.22
CA SER A 13 1.10 7.21 14.14
C SER A 13 2.53 6.91 14.62
N SER A 14 2.91 7.30 15.83
CA SER A 14 4.22 6.94 16.40
C SER A 14 4.35 5.45 16.67
N ALA A 15 3.29 4.80 17.18
CA ALA A 15 3.29 3.36 17.44
C ALA A 15 3.38 2.53 16.14
N ILE A 16 2.60 2.91 15.12
CA ILE A 16 2.65 2.27 13.79
C ILE A 16 4.02 2.49 13.14
N ALA A 17 4.54 3.72 13.19
CA ALA A 17 5.86 4.02 12.66
C ALA A 17 6.94 3.18 13.34
N TYR A 18 6.92 3.06 14.67
CA TYR A 18 7.86 2.21 15.41
C TYR A 18 7.72 0.73 15.05
N HIS A 19 6.48 0.22 15.03
CA HIS A 19 6.21 -1.17 14.69
C HIS A 19 6.68 -1.51 13.27
N SER A 20 6.25 -0.74 12.27
CA SER A 20 6.62 -0.95 10.87
C SER A 20 8.12 -0.79 10.65
N ALA A 21 8.76 0.21 11.29
CA ALA A 21 10.21 0.39 11.25
C ALA A 21 10.98 -0.79 11.86
N SER A 22 10.53 -1.30 13.01
CA SER A 22 11.18 -2.46 13.64
C SER A 22 11.10 -3.70 12.75
N ARG A 23 9.95 -3.93 12.10
CA ARG A 23 9.72 -5.11 11.27
C ARG A 23 10.40 -5.07 9.91
N ILE A 24 10.49 -3.91 9.27
CA ILE A 24 11.22 -3.80 8.00
C ILE A 24 12.74 -3.90 8.23
N ARG A 25 13.23 -3.43 9.38
CA ARG A 25 14.65 -3.52 9.73
C ARG A 25 15.05 -4.97 10.03
N ASP A 26 14.23 -5.72 10.76
CA ASP A 26 14.49 -7.13 11.07
C ASP A 26 14.41 -8.01 9.81
N LEU A 27 15.52 -8.69 9.48
CA LEU A 27 15.63 -9.60 8.34
C LEU A 27 14.60 -10.73 8.36
N LYS A 28 14.14 -11.17 9.54
CA LYS A 28 13.16 -12.25 9.66
C LYS A 28 11.76 -11.80 9.26
N THR A 29 11.36 -10.59 9.64
CA THR A 29 10.02 -10.06 9.38
C THR A 29 9.92 -9.21 8.12
N ARG A 30 11.06 -8.72 7.60
CA ARG A 30 11.14 -7.89 6.39
C ARG A 30 10.42 -8.52 5.19
N PRO A 31 10.57 -9.82 4.87
CA PRO A 31 9.85 -10.43 3.76
C PRO A 31 8.33 -10.32 3.88
N ASP A 32 7.74 -10.58 5.05
CA ASP A 32 6.29 -10.47 5.22
C ASP A 32 5.80 -9.02 5.06
N VAL A 33 6.59 -8.05 5.52
CA VAL A 33 6.28 -6.62 5.34
C VAL A 33 6.30 -6.24 3.85
N LEU A 34 7.34 -6.64 3.13
CA LEU A 34 7.47 -6.38 1.68
C LEU A 34 6.34 -7.07 0.88
N ALA A 35 5.96 -8.28 1.26
CA ALA A 35 4.82 -8.98 0.66
C ALA A 35 3.50 -8.27 0.92
N GLY A 36 3.30 -7.75 2.13
CA GLY A 36 2.16 -6.92 2.46
C GLY A 36 2.06 -5.69 1.56
N PHE A 37 3.17 -4.98 1.35
CA PHE A 37 3.20 -3.83 0.43
C PHE A 37 2.95 -4.24 -1.01
N GLN A 38 3.63 -5.26 -1.53
CA GLN A 38 3.37 -5.74 -2.90
C GLN A 38 1.88 -6.04 -3.14
N LEU A 39 1.25 -6.75 -2.20
CA LEU A 39 -0.18 -7.09 -2.29
C LEU A 39 -1.09 -5.86 -2.23
N ALA A 40 -0.75 -4.87 -1.40
CA ALA A 40 -1.51 -3.63 -1.29
C ALA A 40 -1.42 -2.81 -2.58
N GLU A 41 -0.21 -2.50 -3.05
CA GLU A 41 -0.01 -1.63 -4.22
C GLU A 41 -0.53 -2.31 -5.49
N SER A 42 -0.21 -3.58 -5.71
CA SER A 42 -0.75 -4.30 -6.88
C SER A 42 -2.26 -4.52 -6.78
N GLY A 43 -2.80 -4.56 -5.56
CA GLY A 43 -4.23 -4.76 -5.30
C GLY A 43 -5.08 -3.52 -5.58
N SER A 44 -4.51 -2.32 -5.48
CA SER A 44 -5.21 -1.05 -5.73
C SER A 44 -5.33 -0.71 -7.23
N VAL A 45 -4.41 -1.20 -8.07
CA VAL A 45 -4.34 -0.90 -9.51
C VAL A 45 -5.68 -1.09 -10.25
N PRO A 46 -6.41 -2.23 -10.13
CA PRO A 46 -7.67 -2.39 -10.85
C PRO A 46 -8.73 -1.37 -10.42
N PHE A 47 -8.75 -1.02 -9.13
CA PHE A 47 -9.69 -0.04 -8.58
C PHE A 47 -9.43 1.36 -9.17
N LEU A 48 -8.15 1.78 -9.19
CA LEU A 48 -7.75 3.07 -9.75
C LEU A 48 -7.97 3.15 -11.28
N LYS A 49 -7.69 2.07 -12.01
CA LYS A 49 -7.98 1.98 -13.47
C LYS A 49 -9.47 2.16 -13.75
N THR A 50 -10.35 1.49 -12.99
CA THR A 50 -11.80 1.67 -13.16
C THR A 50 -12.27 3.07 -12.75
N LEU A 51 -11.69 3.68 -11.71
CA LEU A 51 -12.00 5.08 -11.39
C LEU A 51 -11.55 6.04 -12.50
N SER A 52 -10.40 5.79 -13.12
CA SER A 52 -9.92 6.57 -14.27
C SER A 52 -10.90 6.49 -15.43
N GLU A 53 -11.34 5.29 -15.79
CA GLU A 53 -12.35 5.07 -16.84
C GLU A 53 -13.67 5.78 -16.52
N ARG A 54 -14.12 5.67 -15.27
CA ARG A 54 -15.33 6.35 -14.80
C ARG A 54 -15.19 7.87 -14.90
N ALA A 55 -14.11 8.45 -14.39
CA ALA A 55 -13.85 9.89 -14.47
C ALA A 55 -13.88 10.38 -15.93
N ALA A 56 -13.28 9.61 -16.86
CA ALA A 56 -13.31 9.92 -18.28
C ALA A 56 -14.74 9.86 -18.84
N SER A 57 -15.53 8.85 -18.47
CA SER A 57 -16.93 8.70 -18.91
C SER A 57 -17.85 9.80 -18.37
N GLU A 58 -17.53 10.36 -17.21
CA GLU A 58 -18.23 11.49 -16.58
C GLU A 58 -17.75 12.86 -17.11
N GLY A 59 -16.74 12.87 -17.99
CA GLY A 59 -16.21 14.08 -18.62
C GLY A 59 -15.11 14.80 -17.85
N ASP A 60 -14.62 14.24 -16.73
CA ASP A 60 -13.47 14.78 -15.98
C ASP A 60 -12.16 14.17 -16.48
N THR A 61 -11.68 14.67 -17.61
CA THR A 61 -10.44 14.19 -18.25
C THR A 61 -9.20 14.45 -17.40
N TRP A 62 -9.19 15.53 -16.62
CA TRP A 62 -8.09 15.84 -15.72
C TRP A 62 -7.98 14.80 -14.60
N LEU A 63 -9.10 14.46 -13.96
CA LEU A 63 -9.11 13.45 -12.90
C LEU A 63 -8.78 12.06 -13.46
N ALA A 64 -9.31 11.74 -14.65
CA ALA A 64 -8.98 10.49 -15.34
C ALA A 64 -7.46 10.34 -15.55
N GLU A 65 -6.79 11.37 -16.08
CA GLU A 65 -5.34 11.34 -16.28
C GLU A 65 -4.57 11.16 -14.96
N LYS A 66 -4.97 11.86 -13.90
CA LYS A 66 -4.35 11.72 -12.57
C LYS A 66 -4.51 10.32 -12.01
N LEU A 67 -5.70 9.73 -12.14
CA LEU A 67 -5.97 8.36 -11.70
C LEU A 67 -5.22 7.31 -12.52
N ALA A 68 -5.13 7.50 -13.84
CA ALA A 68 -4.35 6.61 -14.71
C ALA A 68 -2.87 6.63 -14.32
N ARG A 69 -2.31 7.80 -14.04
CA ARG A 69 -0.95 7.94 -13.55
C ARG A 69 -0.77 7.29 -12.18
N HIS A 70 -1.67 7.56 -11.23
CA HIS A 70 -1.66 6.92 -9.91
C HIS A 70 -1.65 5.39 -10.06
N ALA A 71 -2.52 4.82 -10.90
CA ALA A 71 -2.54 3.37 -11.15
C ALA A 71 -1.23 2.83 -11.74
N SER A 72 -0.57 3.60 -12.61
CA SER A 72 0.73 3.23 -13.17
C SER A 72 1.85 3.28 -12.14
N ASP A 73 1.80 4.24 -11.23
CA ASP A 73 2.75 4.36 -10.13
C ASP A 73 2.56 3.19 -9.15
N GLU A 74 1.33 2.82 -8.79
CA GLU A 74 1.05 1.64 -7.96
C GLU A 74 1.50 0.31 -8.57
N GLU A 75 1.38 0.18 -9.90
CA GLU A 75 1.90 -1.00 -10.61
C GLU A 75 3.43 -1.08 -10.48
N ARG A 76 4.13 0.05 -10.61
CA ARG A 76 5.57 0.13 -10.39
C ARG A 76 5.95 -0.09 -8.92
N HIS A 77 5.18 0.42 -7.97
CA HIS A 77 5.41 0.21 -6.53
C HIS A 77 5.32 -1.28 -6.18
N GLY A 78 4.30 -1.97 -6.70
CA GLY A 78 4.16 -3.42 -6.58
C GLY A 78 5.39 -4.18 -7.12
N GLN A 79 5.90 -3.78 -8.29
CA GLN A 79 7.10 -4.37 -8.88
C GLN A 79 8.37 -4.11 -8.05
N ILE A 80 8.52 -2.92 -7.46
CA ILE A 80 9.62 -2.59 -6.55
C ILE A 80 9.66 -3.59 -5.40
N PHE A 81 8.52 -3.81 -4.73
CA PHE A 81 8.45 -4.72 -3.58
C PHE A 81 8.62 -6.19 -3.99
N ALA A 82 8.07 -6.59 -5.13
CA ALA A 82 8.28 -7.92 -5.70
C ALA A 82 9.77 -8.19 -5.99
N HIS A 83 10.46 -7.22 -6.57
CA HIS A 83 11.89 -7.32 -6.85
C HIS A 83 12.71 -7.40 -5.56
N SER A 84 12.37 -6.60 -4.53
CA SER A 84 13.01 -6.68 -3.22
C SER A 84 12.79 -8.03 -2.53
N LEU A 85 11.62 -8.66 -2.70
CA LEU A 85 11.40 -10.03 -2.24
C LEU A 85 12.26 -11.04 -2.99
N LYS A 86 12.37 -10.92 -4.32
CA LYS A 86 13.24 -11.79 -5.13
C LYS A 86 14.69 -11.73 -4.67
N GLN A 87 15.20 -10.55 -4.30
CA GLN A 87 16.55 -10.39 -3.73
C GLN A 87 16.75 -11.11 -2.39
N LEU A 88 15.66 -11.43 -1.67
CA LEU A 88 15.68 -12.20 -0.43
C LEU A 88 15.40 -13.69 -0.67
N ASN A 89 15.31 -14.14 -1.93
CA ASN A 89 14.85 -15.46 -2.34
C ASN A 89 13.45 -15.79 -1.78
N LYS A 90 12.57 -14.78 -1.74
CA LYS A 90 11.19 -14.88 -1.28
C LYS A 90 10.23 -14.46 -2.39
N GLN A 91 9.01 -14.99 -2.34
CA GLN A 91 7.90 -14.54 -3.18
C GLN A 91 6.59 -14.58 -2.40
N VAL A 92 5.63 -13.75 -2.78
CA VAL A 92 4.29 -13.76 -2.19
C VAL A 92 3.62 -15.10 -2.48
N ILE A 93 2.96 -15.66 -1.46
CA ILE A 93 2.15 -16.87 -1.62
C ILE A 93 1.00 -16.59 -2.60
N ASP A 94 0.82 -17.46 -3.60
CA ASP A 94 -0.36 -17.38 -4.45
C ASP A 94 -1.60 -17.89 -3.71
N PHE A 95 -2.30 -16.98 -3.02
CA PHE A 95 -3.53 -17.28 -2.32
C PHE A 95 -4.70 -17.70 -3.24
N LYS A 96 -4.56 -17.60 -4.58
CA LYS A 96 -5.56 -18.11 -5.53
C LYS A 96 -5.41 -19.61 -5.80
N SER A 97 -4.22 -20.17 -5.64
CA SER A 97 -3.93 -21.59 -5.85
C SER A 97 -3.98 -22.42 -4.57
N GLN A 98 -4.13 -21.80 -3.39
CA GLN A 98 -4.36 -22.54 -2.15
C GLN A 98 -5.80 -23.05 -2.03
N PRO A 99 -6.01 -24.32 -1.61
CA PRO A 99 -7.34 -24.82 -1.33
C PRO A 99 -7.97 -23.96 -0.22
N LYS A 100 -9.13 -23.36 -0.51
CA LYS A 100 -9.91 -22.63 0.50
C LYS A 100 -10.25 -23.59 1.62
N THR A 101 -9.67 -23.42 2.80
CA THR A 101 -10.11 -24.11 4.02
C THR A 101 -11.54 -23.66 4.34
N THR A 102 -12.50 -24.48 3.93
CA THR A 102 -13.90 -24.39 4.34
C THR A 102 -14.00 -24.90 5.76
N GLU A 103 -14.14 -24.00 6.73
CA GLU A 103 -14.99 -24.31 7.89
C GLU A 103 -16.43 -24.12 7.43
N ASP A 104 -17.25 -25.17 7.59
CA ASP A 104 -18.70 -25.18 7.40
C ASP A 104 -19.25 -24.89 5.99
N GLY A 105 -18.60 -25.38 4.94
CA GLY A 105 -19.23 -25.55 3.61
C GLY A 105 -19.68 -24.27 2.91
N LYS A 106 -19.35 -23.09 3.45
CA LYS A 106 -19.51 -21.79 2.80
C LYS A 106 -18.12 -21.20 2.57
N PRO A 107 -17.81 -20.68 1.38
CA PRO A 107 -16.59 -19.91 1.21
C PRO A 107 -16.65 -18.75 2.21
N LYS A 108 -15.72 -18.68 3.18
CA LYS A 108 -15.52 -17.48 4.01
C LYS A 108 -15.41 -16.32 3.02
N GLU A 109 -16.43 -15.46 2.98
CA GLU A 109 -16.30 -14.16 2.32
C GLU A 109 -14.99 -13.56 2.84
N ARG A 110 -14.16 -13.05 1.94
CA ARG A 110 -12.90 -12.39 2.32
C ARG A 110 -13.27 -11.26 3.27
N LYS A 111 -13.22 -11.52 4.59
CA LYS A 111 -13.51 -10.52 5.62
C LYS A 111 -12.57 -9.35 5.34
N ARG A 112 -13.15 -8.16 5.14
CA ARG A 112 -12.38 -6.91 5.03
C ARG A 112 -11.44 -6.81 6.23
N SER A 113 -10.25 -6.25 6.00
CA SER A 113 -9.34 -5.91 7.10
C SER A 113 -10.11 -5.13 8.18
N PRO A 114 -9.95 -5.46 9.48
CA PRO A 114 -10.61 -4.76 10.57
C PRO A 114 -10.45 -3.24 10.52
N PHE A 115 -9.30 -2.77 10.04
CA PHE A 115 -9.06 -1.36 9.76
C PHE A 115 -10.02 -0.81 8.71
N PHE A 116 -10.13 -1.44 7.54
CA PHE A 116 -11.00 -0.96 6.45
C PHE A 116 -12.47 -0.98 6.84
N ALA A 117 -12.90 -1.98 7.61
CA ALA A 117 -14.27 -2.05 8.11
C ALA A 117 -14.60 -0.85 9.02
N ALA A 118 -13.71 -0.51 9.94
CA ALA A 118 -13.88 0.64 10.83
C ALA A 118 -13.68 1.99 10.10
N TYR A 119 -12.75 2.06 9.14
CA TYR A 119 -12.43 3.30 8.43
C TYR A 119 -13.62 3.80 7.58
N PHE A 120 -14.33 2.85 6.96
CA PHE A 120 -15.53 3.10 6.17
C PHE A 120 -16.83 2.77 6.92
N GLU A 121 -16.81 2.80 8.26
CA GLU A 121 -18.01 2.58 9.05
C GLU A 121 -19.14 3.56 8.63
N GLY A 122 -20.33 3.00 8.41
CA GLY A 122 -21.50 3.72 7.92
C GLY A 122 -21.65 3.75 6.39
N TYR A 123 -20.68 3.23 5.63
CA TYR A 123 -20.80 3.09 4.18
C TYR A 123 -21.12 1.64 3.76
N PRO A 124 -22.18 1.41 2.97
CA PRO A 124 -22.46 0.11 2.39
C PRO A 124 -21.29 -0.37 1.52
N GLN A 125 -21.01 -1.67 1.51
CA GLN A 125 -19.86 -2.20 0.78
C GLN A 125 -19.98 -2.00 -0.74
N GLU A 126 -21.19 -2.13 -1.26
CA GLU A 126 -21.55 -1.88 -2.64
C GLU A 126 -21.25 -0.45 -3.08
N ASP A 127 -21.42 0.52 -2.18
CA ASP A 127 -21.17 1.94 -2.45
C ASP A 127 -19.67 2.26 -2.45
N LEU A 128 -18.83 1.36 -1.95
CA LEU A 128 -17.37 1.53 -1.96
C LEU A 128 -16.72 0.89 -3.18
N SER A 129 -17.50 0.41 -4.15
CA SER A 129 -16.99 -0.04 -5.44
C SER A 129 -16.54 1.14 -6.31
N PRO A 130 -15.54 0.98 -7.20
CA PRO A 130 -15.05 2.09 -8.01
C PRO A 130 -16.13 2.66 -8.95
N GLN A 131 -17.14 1.85 -9.30
CA GLN A 131 -18.27 2.29 -10.11
C GLN A 131 -19.26 3.19 -9.36
N LYS A 132 -19.32 3.11 -8.03
CA LYS A 132 -20.37 3.76 -7.23
C LYS A 132 -19.87 4.76 -6.20
N ILE A 133 -18.63 4.62 -5.76
CA ILE A 133 -18.08 5.44 -4.67
C ILE A 133 -18.25 6.92 -4.96
N ASP A 134 -18.80 7.64 -3.97
CA ASP A 134 -18.90 9.08 -4.04
C ASP A 134 -17.49 9.69 -4.19
N TRP A 135 -17.34 10.68 -5.07
CA TRP A 135 -16.04 11.25 -5.36
C TRP A 135 -15.39 11.92 -4.14
N LEU A 136 -16.19 12.56 -3.28
CA LEU A 136 -15.67 13.20 -2.07
C LEU A 136 -15.24 12.13 -1.05
N VAL A 137 -15.98 11.03 -0.94
CA VAL A 137 -15.60 9.87 -0.13
C VAL A 137 -14.28 9.29 -0.60
N PHE A 138 -14.14 8.99 -1.90
CA PHE A 138 -12.88 8.48 -2.46
C PHE A 138 -11.74 9.47 -2.24
N MET A 139 -11.86 10.72 -2.70
CA MET A 139 -10.75 11.68 -2.68
C MET A 139 -10.27 11.96 -1.27
N ALA A 140 -11.19 12.19 -0.32
CA ALA A 140 -10.80 12.52 1.04
C ALA A 140 -10.29 11.31 1.82
N SER A 141 -10.92 10.14 1.66
CA SER A 141 -10.46 8.93 2.35
C SER A 141 -9.06 8.50 1.86
N THR A 142 -8.85 8.50 0.54
CA THR A 142 -7.57 8.14 -0.09
C THR A 142 -6.50 9.19 0.19
N TYR A 143 -6.83 10.49 0.17
CA TYR A 143 -5.88 11.56 0.52
C TYR A 143 -5.20 11.32 1.88
N ILE A 144 -5.97 10.91 2.89
CA ILE A 144 -5.44 10.61 4.23
C ILE A 144 -4.54 9.37 4.23
N LEU A 145 -4.88 8.36 3.42
CA LEU A 145 -4.09 7.13 3.31
C LEU A 145 -2.74 7.41 2.61
N GLU A 146 -2.73 8.05 1.44
CA GLU A 146 -1.47 8.33 0.71
C GLU A 146 -0.56 9.30 1.47
N LEU A 147 -1.13 10.33 2.08
CA LEU A 147 -0.35 11.29 2.86
C LEU A 147 0.35 10.65 4.06
N ASP A 148 -0.22 9.59 4.62
CA ASP A 148 0.40 8.90 5.74
C ASP A 148 1.31 7.76 5.25
N ALA A 149 0.94 7.07 4.17
CA ALA A 149 1.78 6.08 3.50
C ALA A 149 3.13 6.69 3.08
N SER A 150 3.13 7.89 2.47
CA SER A 150 4.36 8.61 2.13
C SER A 150 5.31 8.77 3.32
N LYS A 151 4.77 9.15 4.48
CA LYS A 151 5.56 9.34 5.71
C LYS A 151 6.05 8.00 6.26
N ASP A 152 5.21 6.98 6.21
CA ASP A 152 5.56 5.65 6.73
C ASP A 152 6.63 5.00 5.87
N PHE A 153 6.55 5.08 4.54
CA PHE A 153 7.61 4.65 3.63
C PHE A 153 8.91 5.39 3.88
N ALA A 154 8.88 6.72 4.01
CA ALA A 154 10.09 7.49 4.31
C ALA A 154 10.73 7.10 5.65
N ARG A 155 9.92 6.90 6.70
CA ARG A 155 10.41 6.46 8.03
C ARG A 155 11.02 5.07 7.98
N MET A 156 10.33 4.12 7.34
CA MET A 156 10.80 2.75 7.16
C MET A 156 12.09 2.70 6.35
N ALA A 157 12.19 3.47 5.27
CA ALA A 157 13.40 3.57 4.47
C ALA A 157 14.59 4.05 5.31
N ASN A 158 14.37 5.02 6.20
CA ASN A 158 15.42 5.61 7.03
C ASN A 158 15.94 4.70 8.15
N VAL A 159 15.28 3.60 8.47
CA VAL A 159 15.76 2.62 9.45
C VAL A 159 16.43 1.41 8.83
N LEU A 160 16.49 1.32 7.50
CA LEU A 160 17.20 0.24 6.82
C LEU A 160 18.72 0.36 7.02
N PRO A 161 19.43 -0.78 7.15
CA PRO A 161 20.90 -0.79 7.20
C PRO A 161 21.54 -0.19 5.92
N GLU A 162 22.68 0.46 6.09
CA GLU A 162 23.45 1.06 4.98
C GLU A 162 24.68 0.25 4.59
N ASP A 163 24.96 -0.85 5.28
CA ASP A 163 26.13 -1.71 5.09
C ASP A 163 25.95 -2.68 3.91
N GLU A 164 24.74 -3.20 3.70
CA GLU A 164 24.43 -4.12 2.59
C GLU A 164 23.79 -3.42 1.37
N SER A 165 24.18 -3.84 0.15
CA SER A 165 23.69 -3.23 -1.10
C SER A 165 22.18 -3.41 -1.31
N THR A 166 21.62 -4.55 -0.91
CA THR A 166 20.19 -4.86 -0.98
C THR A 166 19.36 -3.89 -0.14
N SER A 167 19.76 -3.64 1.12
CA SER A 167 19.08 -2.65 1.98
C SER A 167 19.23 -1.22 1.47
N ARG A 168 20.40 -0.83 0.97
CA ARG A 168 20.58 0.50 0.35
C ARG A 168 19.69 0.71 -0.87
N ASN A 169 19.54 -0.31 -1.71
CA ASN A 169 18.67 -0.24 -2.88
C ASN A 169 17.20 -0.20 -2.46
N LEU A 170 16.79 -1.05 -1.52
CA LEU A 170 15.43 -1.01 -0.96
C LEU A 170 15.11 0.36 -0.36
N LYS A 171 16.04 0.96 0.41
CA LYS A 171 15.87 2.32 0.94
C LYS A 171 15.60 3.34 -0.16
N LYS A 172 16.43 3.36 -1.22
CA LYS A 172 16.24 4.27 -2.36
C LYS A 172 14.87 4.07 -3.01
N SER A 173 14.48 2.82 -3.24
CA SER A 173 13.19 2.50 -3.84
C SER A 173 12.02 2.92 -2.97
N MET A 174 12.07 2.68 -1.65
CA MET A 174 11.02 3.12 -0.72
C MET A 174 10.93 4.65 -0.62
N LEU A 175 12.05 5.37 -0.71
CA LEU A 175 12.03 6.83 -0.77
C LEU A 175 11.42 7.34 -2.09
N SER A 176 11.62 6.63 -3.20
CA SER A 176 10.94 6.92 -4.46
C SER A 176 9.42 6.76 -4.31
N VAL A 177 8.96 5.61 -3.78
CA VAL A 177 7.54 5.36 -3.51
C VAL A 177 6.95 6.47 -2.62
N ALA A 178 7.66 6.82 -1.53
CA ALA A 178 7.22 7.91 -0.65
C ALA A 178 7.03 9.25 -1.37
N GLN A 179 7.85 9.54 -2.38
CA GLN A 179 7.75 10.76 -3.18
C GLN A 179 6.56 10.72 -4.14
N ASP A 180 6.27 9.56 -4.70
CA ASP A 180 5.11 9.34 -5.56
C ASP A 180 3.81 9.48 -4.74
N GLU A 181 3.76 8.93 -3.52
CA GLU A 181 2.62 9.08 -2.61
C GLU A 181 2.33 10.53 -2.18
N ILE A 182 3.37 11.37 -2.08
CA ILE A 182 3.17 12.82 -1.87
C ILE A 182 2.43 13.42 -3.08
N GLY A 183 2.80 13.00 -4.30
CA GLY A 183 2.13 13.40 -5.53
C GLY A 183 0.68 12.93 -5.58
N HIS A 184 0.41 11.68 -5.15
CA HIS A 184 -0.94 11.12 -5.07
C HIS A 184 -1.82 11.93 -4.10
N ALA A 185 -1.33 12.15 -2.88
CA ALA A 185 -2.01 12.97 -1.89
C ALA A 185 -2.26 14.41 -2.41
N ALA A 186 -1.29 15.02 -3.10
CA ALA A 186 -1.42 16.37 -3.61
C ALA A 186 -2.56 16.50 -4.63
N TYR A 187 -2.65 15.60 -5.62
CA TYR A 187 -3.72 15.70 -6.62
C TYR A 187 -5.09 15.38 -6.03
N LEU A 188 -5.18 14.46 -5.06
CA LEU A 188 -6.44 14.13 -4.39
C LEU A 188 -6.98 15.34 -3.62
N ARG A 189 -6.08 16.09 -2.98
CA ARG A 189 -6.43 17.37 -2.35
C ARG A 189 -6.82 18.43 -3.37
N GLU A 190 -6.09 18.57 -4.46
CA GLU A 190 -6.46 19.48 -5.56
C GLU A 190 -7.85 19.12 -6.12
N ALA A 191 -8.17 17.83 -6.26
CA ALA A 191 -9.45 17.37 -6.74
C ALA A 191 -10.61 17.75 -5.80
N LEU A 192 -10.38 17.76 -4.49
CA LEU A 192 -11.32 18.29 -3.49
C LEU A 192 -11.46 19.82 -3.60
N GLU A 193 -10.35 20.55 -3.71
CA GLU A 193 -10.32 22.02 -3.80
C GLU A 193 -10.96 22.55 -5.09
N ARG A 194 -10.97 21.77 -6.17
CA ARG A 194 -11.73 22.06 -7.39
C ARG A 194 -13.26 21.96 -7.22
N ARG A 195 -13.73 21.24 -6.19
CA ARG A 195 -15.15 20.92 -5.97
C ARG A 195 -15.76 21.64 -4.77
N LEU A 196 -14.94 22.01 -3.80
CA LEU A 196 -15.36 22.48 -2.49
C LEU A 196 -14.61 23.76 -2.12
N SER A 197 -15.21 24.57 -1.24
CA SER A 197 -14.48 25.68 -0.62
C SER A 197 -13.38 25.16 0.33
N ALA A 198 -12.36 25.97 0.59
CA ALA A 198 -11.25 25.62 1.47
C ALA A 198 -11.73 25.12 2.85
N ASP A 199 -12.74 25.78 3.44
CA ASP A 199 -13.32 25.37 4.72
C ASP A 199 -14.02 24.00 4.65
N ALA A 200 -14.71 23.71 3.53
CA ALA A 200 -15.35 22.43 3.32
C ALA A 200 -14.32 21.30 3.10
N VAL A 201 -13.25 21.57 2.36
CA VAL A 201 -12.11 20.65 2.22
C VAL A 201 -11.51 20.35 3.59
N GLN A 202 -11.23 21.37 4.39
CA GLN A 202 -10.62 21.17 5.71
C GLN A 202 -11.52 20.35 6.65
N ARG A 203 -12.83 20.61 6.66
CA ARG A 203 -13.78 19.80 7.45
C ARG A 203 -13.79 18.35 7.03
N LEU A 204 -13.80 18.09 5.72
CA LEU A 204 -13.82 16.72 5.19
C LEU A 204 -12.52 15.97 5.51
N VAL A 205 -11.37 16.64 5.35
CA VAL A 205 -10.05 16.10 5.75
C VAL A 205 -10.01 15.78 7.24
N ASP A 206 -10.54 16.66 8.09
CA ASP A 206 -10.60 16.44 9.54
C ASP A 206 -11.50 15.26 9.91
N GLU A 207 -12.62 15.08 9.22
CA GLU A 207 -13.50 13.92 9.41
C GLU A 207 -12.76 12.62 9.09
N TRP A 208 -12.15 12.52 7.90
CA TRP A 208 -11.44 11.31 7.49
C TRP A 208 -10.20 11.02 8.34
N ARG A 209 -9.50 12.07 8.81
CA ARG A 209 -8.44 11.91 9.80
C ARG A 209 -8.99 11.30 11.10
N THR A 210 -10.14 11.76 11.56
CA THR A 210 -10.79 11.22 12.76
C THR A 210 -11.20 9.76 12.57
N ARG A 211 -11.81 9.42 11.42
CA ARG A 211 -12.15 8.04 11.05
C ARG A 211 -10.93 7.12 11.06
N LYS A 212 -9.81 7.58 10.50
CA LYS A 212 -8.56 6.82 10.52
C LYS A 212 -8.10 6.51 11.94
N VAL A 213 -8.08 7.52 12.82
CA VAL A 213 -7.70 7.35 14.22
C VAL A 213 -8.59 6.31 14.91
N ASN A 214 -9.91 6.40 14.72
CA ASN A 214 -10.85 5.45 15.28
C ASN A 214 -10.60 4.02 14.75
N ALA A 215 -10.34 3.89 13.44
CA ALA A 215 -10.04 2.61 12.82
C ALA A 215 -8.74 1.98 13.34
N LEU A 216 -7.70 2.79 13.57
CA LEU A 216 -6.46 2.33 14.19
C LEU A 216 -6.69 1.84 15.62
N MET A 217 -7.48 2.57 16.42
CA MET A 217 -7.83 2.15 17.78
C MET A 217 -8.64 0.85 17.81
N ALA A 218 -9.59 0.69 16.88
CA ALA A 218 -10.35 -0.55 16.73
C ALA A 218 -9.44 -1.73 16.35
N MET A 219 -8.51 -1.52 15.41
CA MET A 219 -7.54 -2.53 15.02
C MET A 219 -6.63 -2.94 16.19
N VAL A 220 -6.11 -1.98 16.97
CA VAL A 220 -5.28 -2.27 18.15
C VAL A 220 -6.07 -3.04 19.21
N THR A 221 -7.32 -2.65 19.45
CA THR A 221 -8.19 -3.35 20.41
C THR A 221 -8.43 -4.81 19.99
N ASN A 222 -8.68 -5.05 18.71
CA ASN A 222 -8.86 -6.39 18.17
C ASN A 222 -7.57 -7.22 18.21
N LEU A 223 -6.41 -6.62 17.92
CA LEU A 223 -5.11 -7.31 18.02
C LEU A 223 -4.74 -7.70 19.46
N ILE A 224 -5.17 -6.92 20.46
CA ILE A 224 -4.99 -7.28 21.87
C ILE A 224 -5.94 -8.45 22.27
N GLN A 225 -7.09 -8.56 21.62
CA GLN A 225 -8.08 -9.61 21.87
C GLN A 225 -7.80 -10.92 21.10
N GLU A 226 -7.25 -10.85 19.90
CA GLU A 226 -6.87 -12.00 19.06
C GLU A 226 -5.37 -12.30 19.21
N SER A 227 -5.00 -13.19 20.14
CA SER A 227 -3.61 -13.56 20.43
C SER A 227 -2.99 -14.57 19.45
N GLU A 228 -3.39 -14.61 18.18
CA GLU A 228 -2.89 -15.61 17.22
C GLU A 228 -1.73 -15.09 16.35
N LYS A 229 -0.73 -15.96 16.15
CA LYS A 229 0.40 -15.73 15.23
C LYS A 229 -0.15 -15.53 13.82
N SER A 230 0.03 -14.34 13.25
CA SER A 230 -0.32 -14.10 11.85
C SER A 230 0.47 -15.06 10.94
N PRO A 231 -0.20 -15.76 10.01
CA PRO A 231 0.50 -16.63 9.05
C PRO A 231 1.44 -15.81 8.16
N SER A 232 2.57 -16.40 7.75
CA SER A 232 3.52 -15.76 6.83
C SER A 232 2.87 -15.53 5.47
N LEU A 233 3.25 -14.42 4.82
CA LEU A 233 2.76 -14.02 3.50
C LEU A 233 3.69 -14.45 2.37
N VAL A 234 4.86 -14.99 2.70
CA VAL A 234 5.90 -15.38 1.75
C VAL A 234 6.19 -16.87 1.79
N GLN A 235 6.63 -17.38 0.65
CA GLN A 235 7.27 -18.69 0.51
C GLN A 235 8.68 -18.51 -0.05
N ASP A 236 9.51 -19.54 0.05
CA ASP A 236 10.79 -19.56 -0.66
C ASP A 236 10.54 -19.44 -2.17
N GLY A 237 11.30 -18.55 -2.81
CA GLY A 237 11.28 -18.42 -4.27
C GLY A 237 11.85 -19.69 -4.90
N VAL A 238 11.29 -20.10 -6.03
CA VAL A 238 11.90 -21.17 -6.83
C VAL A 238 13.24 -20.63 -7.36
N PRO A 239 14.39 -21.31 -7.14
CA PRO A 239 15.62 -20.93 -7.80
C PRO A 239 15.38 -20.95 -9.30
N GLU A 240 15.53 -19.82 -9.99
CA GLU A 240 15.75 -19.87 -11.43
C GLU A 240 17.08 -20.60 -11.60
N GLU A 241 17.04 -21.80 -12.19
CA GLU A 241 18.24 -22.40 -12.77
C GLU A 241 18.80 -21.36 -13.74
N MET A 242 19.85 -20.67 -13.31
CA MET A 242 20.73 -19.97 -14.24
C MET A 242 21.13 -21.03 -15.27
N PRO A 243 20.88 -20.83 -16.58
CA PRO A 243 21.36 -21.78 -17.56
C PRO A 243 22.88 -21.84 -17.44
N ASP A 244 23.39 -22.97 -16.93
CA ASP A 244 24.81 -23.32 -16.79
C ASP A 244 25.50 -23.54 -18.15
N ASN A 245 25.01 -22.88 -19.20
CA ASN A 245 25.60 -22.88 -20.53
C ASN A 245 25.70 -21.43 -21.02
N ILE A 246 26.72 -20.73 -20.52
CA ILE A 246 27.37 -19.72 -21.35
C ILE A 246 28.24 -20.50 -22.33
N PRO A 247 27.96 -20.52 -23.65
CA PRO A 247 28.90 -21.06 -24.60
C PRO A 247 30.17 -20.21 -24.54
N GLU A 248 31.30 -20.86 -24.28
CA GLU A 248 32.67 -20.35 -24.37
C GLU A 248 33.01 -19.92 -25.81
N THR A 249 32.29 -18.95 -26.38
CA THR A 249 32.65 -18.36 -27.69
C THR A 249 32.35 -16.86 -27.80
N ALA A 250 31.75 -16.22 -26.80
CA ALA A 250 31.45 -14.77 -26.85
C ALA A 250 32.42 -13.88 -26.05
N ALA A 251 33.59 -14.40 -25.66
CA ALA A 251 34.62 -13.63 -24.94
C ALA A 251 35.75 -13.10 -25.85
N SER A 252 35.70 -13.30 -27.17
CA SER A 252 36.80 -12.98 -28.09
C SER A 252 36.61 -11.71 -28.96
N GLU A 253 35.50 -10.98 -28.89
CA GLU A 253 35.26 -9.83 -29.78
C GLU A 253 35.08 -8.46 -29.10
N LEU A 254 35.32 -8.34 -27.80
CA LEU A 254 35.31 -7.04 -27.09
C LEU A 254 36.70 -6.56 -26.64
N ALA A 255 37.77 -7.22 -27.11
CA ALA A 255 39.16 -6.79 -26.90
C ALA A 255 39.80 -6.13 -28.15
N ALA A 256 39.00 -5.80 -29.17
CA ALA A 256 39.46 -5.11 -30.38
C ALA A 256 38.40 -4.13 -30.91
N ALA A 257 38.08 -3.09 -30.13
CA ALA A 257 37.53 -1.82 -30.60
C ALA A 257 37.73 -0.72 -29.54
#